data_AF-A0A537GM75-F1
#
_entry.id   AF-A0A537GM75-F1
#
_cell.length_a   1.000
_cell.length_b   1.000
_cell.length_c   1.000
_cell.angle_alpha   90.00
_cell.angle_beta   90.00
_cell.angle_gamma   90.00
#
_symmetry.space_group_name_H-M   'P 1'
#
loop_
_entity.id
_entity.type
_entity.pdbx_description
1 polymer ?
#
loop_
_entity_poly.entity_id
_entity_poly.type
_entity_poly.pdbx_seq_one_letter_code
_entity_poly.pdbx_strand_id
1 'polypeptide(L)'
;YSYFNTVKPSLIRVEADELTYNFHIAMRYELEKKMLQGTVQVSELPSVWNDMIEEYLGKRPPDDAQGVLQDVHWSWGQYANFPGYSLGNVIAGMLWNTLTKKQLLPIRGDKSIPALKGWLAENVHKPGATYPPKELLNRVFGHGYDPAGLVSYLENKYLAAN
;
A
#
# COMPACT_ATOMS: atom_id res chain seq x y z
N TYR A 1 5.13 4.79 -21.91
CA TYR A 1 5.42 4.38 -20.51
C TYR A 1 4.91 5.41 -19.50
N SER A 2 5.01 6.72 -19.76
CA SER A 2 4.49 7.78 -18.89
C SER A 2 2.98 7.70 -18.61
N TYR A 3 2.16 7.35 -19.60
CA TYR A 3 0.70 7.24 -19.46
C TYR A 3 0.25 6.27 -18.36
N PHE A 4 0.91 5.12 -18.23
CA PHE A 4 0.56 4.11 -17.22
C PHE A 4 1.01 4.49 -15.80
N ASN A 5 1.87 5.51 -15.67
CA ASN A 5 2.39 5.95 -14.38
C ASN A 5 1.88 7.36 -14.03
N THR A 6 0.82 7.86 -14.67
CA THR A 6 0.27 9.17 -14.33
C THR A 6 -0.23 9.17 -12.88
N VAL A 7 0.24 10.14 -12.11
CA VAL A 7 -0.18 10.39 -10.73
C VAL A 7 -1.21 11.50 -10.73
N LYS A 8 -2.36 11.25 -10.09
CA LYS A 8 -3.37 12.28 -9.87
C LYS A 8 -4.19 11.91 -8.64
N PRO A 9 -4.46 12.86 -7.73
CA PRO A 9 -5.40 12.62 -6.66
C PRO A 9 -6.75 12.17 -7.24
N SER A 10 -7.36 11.14 -6.64
CA SER A 10 -8.65 10.59 -7.06
C SER A 10 -9.47 10.18 -5.84
N LEU A 11 -10.77 9.95 -6.01
CA LEU A 11 -11.66 9.64 -4.87
C LEU A 11 -11.74 8.15 -4.58
N ILE A 12 -11.62 7.31 -5.61
CA ILE A 12 -11.89 5.88 -5.55
C ILE A 12 -10.58 5.11 -5.32
N ARG A 13 -10.47 4.47 -4.16
CA ARG A 13 -9.24 3.76 -3.74
C ARG A 13 -8.76 2.73 -4.76
N VAL A 14 -9.66 1.95 -5.35
CA VAL A 14 -9.29 0.88 -6.31
C VAL A 14 -8.80 1.41 -7.66
N GLU A 15 -8.97 2.71 -7.92
CA GLU A 15 -8.52 3.40 -9.13
C GLU A 15 -7.31 4.31 -8.87
N ALA A 16 -6.86 4.42 -7.62
CA ALA A 16 -5.78 5.30 -7.22
C ALA A 16 -4.43 4.82 -7.76
N ASP A 17 -3.56 5.78 -8.09
CA ASP A 17 -2.20 5.52 -8.54
C ASP A 17 -1.28 5.06 -7.40
N GLU A 18 -0.11 4.53 -7.72
CA GLU A 18 0.82 3.95 -6.73
C GLU A 18 1.33 4.97 -5.68
N LEU A 19 1.31 6.28 -5.97
CA LEU A 19 1.72 7.31 -5.03
C LEU A 19 0.57 7.66 -4.08
N THR A 20 -0.63 7.87 -4.61
CA THR A 20 -1.79 8.33 -3.82
C THR A 20 -2.53 7.21 -3.10
N TYR A 21 -2.40 5.96 -3.55
CA TYR A 21 -3.11 4.80 -2.98
C TYR A 21 -2.93 4.65 -1.45
N ASN A 22 -1.72 4.87 -0.94
CA ASN A 22 -1.43 4.69 0.49
C ASN A 22 -2.14 5.73 1.38
N PHE A 23 -2.50 6.90 0.83
CA PHE A 23 -3.29 7.90 1.55
C PHE A 23 -4.74 7.43 1.80
N HIS A 24 -5.34 6.75 0.83
CA HIS A 24 -6.67 6.14 1.01
C HIS A 24 -6.66 5.11 2.15
N ILE A 25 -5.57 4.35 2.29
CA ILE A 25 -5.40 3.36 3.36
C ILE A 25 -5.19 4.05 4.70
N ALA A 26 -4.30 5.04 4.77
CA ALA A 26 -4.00 5.79 5.99
C ALA A 26 -5.27 6.44 6.58
N MET A 27 -6.07 7.11 5.75
CA MET A 27 -7.31 7.73 6.18
C MET A 27 -8.28 6.69 6.78
N ARG A 28 -8.49 5.55 6.13
CA ARG A 28 -9.39 4.50 6.62
C ARG A 28 -8.92 3.92 7.94
N TYR A 29 -7.62 3.69 8.09
CA TYR A 29 -7.03 3.22 9.33
C TYR A 29 -7.24 4.22 10.48
N GLU A 30 -7.01 5.51 10.24
CA GLU A 30 -7.22 6.54 11.24
C GLU A 30 -8.70 6.70 11.61
N LEU A 31 -9.60 6.59 10.64
CA LEU A 31 -11.04 6.61 10.88
C LEU A 31 -11.52 5.35 11.63
N GLU A 32 -11.00 4.17 11.32
CA GLU A 32 -11.24 2.93 12.07
C GLU A 32 -10.84 3.07 13.54
N LYS A 33 -9.66 3.65 13.81
CA LYS A 33 -9.23 3.93 15.19
C LYS A 33 -10.20 4.84 15.92
N LYS A 34 -10.64 5.93 15.27
CA LYS A 34 -11.59 6.88 15.86
C LYS A 34 -12.93 6.22 16.19
N MET A 35 -13.45 5.39 15.28
CA MET A 35 -14.67 4.60 15.49
C MET A 35 -14.52 3.64 16.67
N LEU A 36 -13.42 2.86 16.71
CA LEU A 36 -13.17 1.88 17.77
C LEU A 36 -12.96 2.52 19.14
N GLN A 37 -12.43 3.74 19.18
CA GLN A 37 -12.27 4.53 20.40
C GLN A 37 -13.57 5.23 20.83
N GLY A 38 -14.62 5.20 20.01
CA GLY A 38 -15.87 5.92 20.26
C GLY A 38 -15.74 7.44 20.17
N THR A 39 -14.69 7.95 19.50
CA THR A 39 -14.48 9.40 19.30
C THR A 39 -15.17 9.93 18.04
N VAL A 40 -15.62 9.03 17.15
CA VAL A 40 -16.46 9.32 15.98
C VAL A 40 -17.58 8.30 15.94
N GLN A 41 -18.82 8.79 15.88
CA GLN A 41 -20.01 7.95 15.76
C GLN A 41 -20.30 7.63 14.29
N VAL A 42 -21.01 6.52 14.06
CA VAL A 42 -21.37 6.06 12.70
C VAL A 42 -22.11 7.14 11.90
N SER A 43 -22.99 7.92 12.55
CA SER A 43 -23.73 9.02 11.91
C SER A 43 -22.85 10.17 11.44
N GLU A 44 -21.62 10.29 11.96
CA GLU A 44 -20.68 11.36 11.62
C GLU A 44 -19.74 10.97 10.48
N LEU A 45 -19.70 9.68 10.10
CA LEU A 45 -18.76 9.16 9.11
C LEU A 45 -18.82 9.87 7.76
N PRO A 46 -19.98 10.22 7.18
CA PRO A 46 -20.01 10.94 5.91
C PRO A 46 -19.23 12.27 5.95
N SER A 47 -19.41 13.07 7.01
CA SER A 47 -18.72 14.35 7.14
C SER A 47 -17.22 14.14 7.40
N VAL A 48 -16.88 13.31 8.39
CA VAL A 48 -15.48 13.07 8.78
C VAL A 48 -14.68 12.49 7.62
N TRP A 49 -15.27 11.55 6.87
CA TRP A 49 -14.65 10.99 5.67
C TRP A 49 -14.35 12.07 4.62
N ASN A 50 -15.34 12.92 4.31
CA ASN A 50 -15.19 13.95 3.29
C ASN A 50 -14.09 14.94 3.66
N ASP A 51 -14.03 15.34 4.93
CA ASP A 51 -13.00 16.26 5.44
C ASP A 51 -11.60 15.63 5.38
N MET A 52 -11.46 14.35 5.75
CA MET A 52 -10.18 13.65 5.66
C MET A 52 -9.74 13.40 4.21
N ILE A 53 -10.64 13.07 3.29
CA ILE A 53 -10.29 12.92 1.85
C ILE A 53 -9.84 14.26 1.27
N GLU A 54 -10.50 15.36 1.65
CA GLU A 54 -10.11 16.70 1.24
C GLU A 54 -8.73 17.10 1.79
N GLU A 55 -8.45 16.80 3.06
CA GLU A 55 -7.13 17.02 3.67
C GLU A 55 -6.02 16.21 2.99
N TYR A 56 -6.25 14.92 2.73
CA TYR A 56 -5.21 14.02 2.20
C TYR A 56 -5.01 14.14 0.69
N LEU A 57 -6.08 14.41 -0.07
CA LEU A 57 -6.08 14.31 -1.53
C LEU A 57 -6.55 15.59 -2.24
N GLY A 58 -6.95 16.63 -1.49
CA GLY A 58 -7.41 17.90 -2.06
C GLY A 58 -8.71 17.77 -2.87
N LYS A 59 -9.53 16.76 -2.60
CA LYS A 59 -10.79 16.49 -3.29
C LYS A 59 -11.90 16.24 -2.29
N ARG A 60 -13.13 16.62 -2.65
CA ARG A 60 -14.32 16.32 -1.84
C ARG A 60 -15.25 15.38 -2.61
N PRO A 61 -15.69 14.25 -2.02
CA PRO A 61 -16.69 13.40 -2.64
C PRO A 61 -18.00 14.18 -2.90
N PRO A 62 -18.64 14.01 -4.06
CA PRO A 62 -19.92 14.68 -4.36
C PRO A 62 -21.12 14.00 -3.69
N ASP A 63 -20.97 12.73 -3.31
CA ASP A 63 -22.00 11.88 -2.71
C ASP A 63 -21.35 10.78 -1.86
N ASP A 64 -22.14 10.11 -1.03
CA ASP A 64 -21.65 9.04 -0.15
C ASP A 64 -21.21 7.79 -0.91
N ALA A 65 -21.74 7.56 -2.13
CA ALA A 65 -21.36 6.42 -2.95
C ALA A 65 -19.91 6.51 -3.43
N GLN A 66 -19.44 7.71 -3.75
CA GLN A 66 -18.04 8.03 -4.04
C GLN A 66 -17.25 8.43 -2.77
N GLY A 67 -17.95 8.60 -1.65
CA GLY A 67 -17.40 8.87 -0.34
C GLY A 67 -17.27 7.61 0.50
N VAL A 68 -17.87 7.65 1.69
CA VAL A 68 -17.72 6.62 2.74
C VAL A 68 -18.26 5.24 2.36
N LEU A 69 -19.18 5.14 1.38
CA LEU A 69 -19.78 3.88 0.94
C LEU A 69 -19.03 3.22 -0.23
N GLN A 70 -17.90 3.78 -0.68
CA GLN A 70 -17.17 3.27 -1.85
C GLN A 70 -16.57 1.87 -1.65
N ASP A 71 -16.39 1.41 -0.40
CA ASP A 71 -15.76 0.15 -0.05
C ASP A 71 -16.70 -0.76 0.77
N VAL A 72 -16.66 -2.06 0.48
CA VAL A 72 -17.52 -3.07 1.12
C VAL A 72 -17.00 -3.56 2.49
N HIS A 73 -15.76 -3.20 2.86
CA HIS A 73 -15.06 -3.81 4.00
C HIS A 73 -15.83 -3.68 5.32
N TRP A 74 -16.28 -2.46 5.66
CA TRP A 74 -16.98 -2.22 6.92
C TRP A 74 -18.36 -2.86 6.96
N SER A 75 -19.08 -2.93 5.83
CA SER A 75 -20.37 -3.62 5.78
C SER A 75 -20.24 -5.13 5.95
N TRP A 76 -19.07 -5.70 5.65
CA TRP A 76 -18.72 -7.10 5.90
C TRP A 76 -18.00 -7.33 7.24
N GLY A 77 -17.92 -6.32 8.10
CA GLY A 77 -17.26 -6.41 9.41
C GLY A 77 -15.73 -6.54 9.33
N GLN A 78 -15.12 -6.24 8.19
CA GLN A 78 -13.67 -6.33 7.98
C GLN A 78 -12.93 -5.08 8.48
N TYR A 79 -12.96 -4.86 9.79
CA TYR A 79 -12.17 -3.82 10.45
C TYR A 79 -10.69 -4.20 10.53
N ALA A 80 -9.80 -3.20 10.54
CA ALA A 80 -8.34 -3.38 10.56
C ALA A 80 -7.78 -4.14 9.34
N ASN A 81 -8.56 -4.26 8.26
CA ASN A 81 -8.15 -4.95 7.04
C ASN A 81 -7.30 -4.03 6.12
N PHE A 82 -7.64 -2.74 6.06
CA PHE A 82 -6.99 -1.78 5.15
C PHE A 82 -5.46 -1.68 5.30
N PRO A 83 -4.88 -1.67 6.52
CA PRO A 83 -3.42 -1.59 6.69
C PRO A 83 -2.64 -2.68 5.93
N GLY A 84 -3.26 -3.85 5.70
CA GLY A 84 -2.65 -4.95 4.93
C GLY A 84 -2.25 -4.54 3.51
N TYR A 85 -3.03 -3.67 2.85
CA TYR A 85 -2.70 -3.21 1.50
C TYR A 85 -1.43 -2.35 1.48
N SER A 86 -1.28 -1.40 2.41
CA SER A 86 -0.07 -0.58 2.50
C SER A 86 1.15 -1.37 2.98
N LEU A 87 0.97 -2.35 3.86
CA LEU A 87 2.05 -3.27 4.23
C LEU A 87 2.56 -4.05 3.00
N GLY A 88 1.66 -4.47 2.10
CA GLY A 88 2.04 -5.09 0.83
C GLY A 88 2.96 -4.18 -0.01
N ASN A 89 2.60 -2.91 -0.17
CA ASN A 89 3.44 -1.92 -0.87
C ASN A 89 4.81 -1.73 -0.22
N VAL A 90 4.86 -1.66 1.12
CA VAL A 90 6.10 -1.55 1.89
C VAL A 90 7.00 -2.76 1.63
N ILE A 91 6.47 -3.98 1.74
CA ILE A 91 7.23 -5.21 1.48
C ILE A 91 7.72 -5.26 0.03
N ALA A 92 6.92 -4.82 -0.94
CA ALA A 92 7.33 -4.74 -2.34
C ALA A 92 8.51 -3.77 -2.54
N GLY A 93 8.49 -2.61 -1.88
CA GLY A 93 9.61 -1.66 -1.89
C GLY A 93 10.87 -2.20 -1.22
N MET A 94 10.73 -2.95 -0.11
CA MET A 94 11.84 -3.66 0.55
C MET A 94 12.45 -4.72 -0.38
N LEU A 95 11.61 -5.51 -1.04
CA LEU A 95 12.04 -6.52 -2.02
C LEU A 95 12.80 -5.87 -3.18
N TRP A 96 12.24 -4.82 -3.78
CA TRP A 96 12.87 -4.11 -4.90
C TRP A 96 14.26 -3.61 -4.53
N ASN A 97 14.40 -2.93 -3.38
CA ASN A 97 15.70 -2.45 -2.92
C ASN A 97 16.69 -3.57 -2.64
N THR A 98 16.23 -4.66 -2.01
CA THR A 98 17.09 -5.80 -1.69
C THR A 98 17.65 -6.43 -2.96
N LEU A 99 16.81 -6.67 -3.97
CA LEU A 99 17.23 -7.27 -5.23
C LEU A 99 18.15 -6.35 -6.03
N THR A 100 17.84 -5.05 -6.09
CA THR A 100 18.60 -4.07 -6.89
C THR A 100 19.92 -3.68 -6.24
N LYS A 101 19.96 -3.37 -4.93
CA LYS A 101 21.18 -2.97 -4.23
C LYS A 101 22.20 -4.10 -4.14
N LYS A 102 21.73 -5.32 -3.87
CA LYS A 102 22.60 -6.50 -3.79
C LYS A 102 22.83 -7.18 -5.14
N GLN A 103 22.18 -6.69 -6.21
CA GLN A 103 22.25 -7.25 -7.57
C GLN A 103 22.06 -8.76 -7.62
N LEU A 104 21.11 -9.28 -6.82
CA LEU A 104 20.96 -10.73 -6.60
C LEU A 104 20.52 -11.46 -7.87
N LEU A 105 19.81 -10.77 -8.77
CA LEU A 105 19.16 -11.35 -9.94
C LEU A 105 19.13 -10.31 -11.08
N PRO A 106 19.03 -10.76 -12.35
CA PRO A 106 18.76 -9.85 -13.46
C PRO A 106 17.39 -9.18 -13.29
N ILE A 107 17.34 -7.85 -13.34
CA ILE A 107 16.10 -7.06 -13.17
C ILE A 107 15.44 -6.65 -14.50
N ARG A 108 16.06 -6.99 -15.65
CA ARG A 108 15.56 -6.70 -17.00
C ARG A 108 15.85 -7.85 -17.96
N GLY A 109 15.11 -7.90 -19.07
CA GLY A 109 15.23 -8.93 -20.11
C GLY A 109 14.53 -10.25 -19.76
N ASP A 110 14.55 -11.21 -20.69
CA ASP A 110 13.72 -12.42 -20.63
C ASP A 110 14.00 -13.33 -19.43
N LYS A 111 15.17 -13.18 -18.81
CA LYS A 111 15.58 -13.95 -17.62
C LYS A 111 15.11 -13.33 -16.30
N SER A 112 14.61 -12.09 -16.29
CA SER A 112 14.28 -11.39 -15.04
C SER A 112 13.12 -12.03 -14.30
N ILE A 113 12.02 -12.33 -14.99
CA ILE A 113 10.83 -12.94 -14.39
C ILE A 113 11.10 -14.37 -13.89
N PRO A 114 11.72 -15.28 -14.67
CA PRO A 114 12.08 -16.60 -14.17
C PRO A 114 12.98 -16.55 -12.92
N ALA A 115 14.00 -15.67 -12.93
CA ALA A 115 14.91 -15.51 -11.80
C ALA A 115 14.18 -15.02 -10.54
N LEU A 116 13.34 -13.99 -10.68
CA LEU A 116 12.52 -13.47 -9.57
C LEU A 116 11.59 -14.54 -9.00
N LYS A 117 10.89 -15.29 -9.85
CA LYS A 117 10.00 -16.38 -9.42
C LYS A 117 10.74 -17.45 -8.63
N GLY A 118 11.92 -17.87 -9.11
CA GLY A 118 12.74 -18.86 -8.41
C GLY A 118 13.20 -18.37 -7.03
N TRP A 119 13.65 -17.11 -6.96
CA TRP A 119 14.06 -16.52 -5.69
C TRP A 119 12.90 -16.39 -4.70
N LEU A 120 11.72 -15.92 -5.15
CA LEU A 120 10.53 -15.83 -4.30
C LEU A 120 10.04 -17.21 -3.85
N ALA A 121 10.12 -18.23 -4.71
CA ALA A 121 9.75 -19.59 -4.36
C ALA A 121 10.56 -20.11 -3.17
N GLU A 122 11.90 -19.97 -3.21
CA GLU A 122 12.76 -20.47 -2.14
C GLU A 122 12.70 -19.62 -0.86
N ASN A 123 12.68 -18.29 -0.99
CA ASN A 123 12.87 -17.40 0.16
C ASN A 123 11.55 -16.97 0.82
N VAL A 124 10.44 -16.96 0.08
CA VAL A 124 9.16 -16.40 0.56
C VAL A 124 8.04 -17.43 0.54
N HIS A 125 7.83 -18.13 -0.59
CA HIS A 125 6.68 -19.03 -0.73
C HIS A 125 6.87 -20.35 0.02
N LYS A 126 8.05 -20.98 -0.09
CA LYS A 126 8.37 -22.28 0.51
C LYS A 126 8.25 -22.28 2.04
N PRO A 127 8.69 -21.25 2.79
CA PRO A 127 8.43 -21.19 4.23
C PRO A 127 6.94 -21.16 4.60
N GLY A 128 6.04 -20.69 3.72
CA GLY A 128 4.62 -20.59 4.01
C GLY A 128 4.35 -19.88 5.33
N ALA A 129 3.53 -20.48 6.19
CA ALA A 129 3.22 -19.97 7.54
C ALA A 129 4.17 -20.48 8.64
N THR A 130 5.34 -21.01 8.30
CA THR A 130 6.32 -21.53 9.29
C THR A 130 6.81 -20.44 10.25
N TYR A 131 6.91 -19.20 9.77
CA TYR A 131 7.39 -18.06 10.55
C TYR A 131 6.31 -16.98 10.69
N PRO A 132 6.24 -16.28 11.84
CA PRO A 132 5.51 -15.03 11.93
C PRO A 132 6.00 -14.04 10.85
N PRO A 133 5.14 -13.16 10.31
CA PRO A 133 5.51 -12.26 9.21
C PRO A 133 6.79 -11.46 9.48
N LYS A 134 6.91 -10.84 10.66
CA LYS A 134 8.11 -10.06 11.03
C LYS A 134 9.39 -10.90 11.07
N GLU A 135 9.31 -12.16 11.46
CA GLU A 135 10.46 -13.06 11.46
C GLU A 135 10.86 -13.44 10.03
N LEU A 136 9.89 -13.75 9.18
CA LEU A 136 10.16 -14.00 7.76
C LEU A 136 10.83 -12.79 7.10
N LEU A 137 10.36 -11.57 7.39
CA LEU A 137 10.98 -10.34 6.90
C LEU A 137 12.44 -10.21 7.36
N ASN A 138 12.72 -10.44 8.65
CA ASN A 138 14.09 -10.40 9.15
C ASN A 138 14.99 -11.45 8.49
N ARG A 139 14.49 -12.66 8.24
CA ARG A 139 15.26 -13.72 7.55
C ARG A 139 15.57 -13.37 6.09
N VAL A 140 14.60 -12.80 5.38
CA VAL A 140 14.70 -12.53 3.94
C VAL A 140 15.44 -11.22 3.66
N PHE A 141 15.14 -10.17 4.43
CA PHE A 141 15.60 -8.80 4.19
C PHE A 141 16.67 -8.34 5.19
N GLY A 142 16.81 -9.02 6.34
CA GLY A 142 17.74 -8.64 7.41
C GLY A 142 17.15 -7.63 8.41
N HIS A 143 15.92 -7.19 8.21
CA HIS A 143 15.21 -6.26 9.09
C HIS A 143 13.69 -6.45 9.01
N GLY A 144 12.94 -5.82 9.91
CA GLY A 144 11.48 -5.78 9.89
C GLY A 144 10.92 -4.83 8.81
N TYR A 145 9.64 -4.47 8.93
CA TYR A 145 9.00 -3.50 8.04
C TYR A 145 9.79 -2.19 7.99
N ASP A 146 10.10 -1.74 6.77
CA ASP A 146 10.81 -0.48 6.52
C ASP A 146 10.18 0.24 5.32
N PRO A 147 9.44 1.34 5.54
CA PRO A 147 8.82 2.09 4.45
C PRO A 147 9.84 2.86 3.59
N ALA A 148 11.08 3.07 4.05
CA ALA A 148 12.09 3.80 3.29
C ALA A 148 12.35 3.16 1.94
N GLY A 149 12.25 1.83 1.85
CA GLY A 149 12.38 1.12 0.59
C GLY A 149 11.31 1.53 -0.44
N LEU A 150 10.05 1.64 -0.02
CA LEU A 150 8.96 2.08 -0.88
C LEU A 150 9.15 3.56 -1.28
N VAL A 151 9.49 4.42 -0.32
CA VAL A 151 9.74 5.84 -0.57
C VAL A 151 10.85 6.02 -1.61
N SER A 152 12.01 5.38 -1.42
CA SER A 152 13.11 5.45 -2.38
C SER A 152 12.73 4.89 -3.76
N TYR A 153 11.89 3.87 -3.84
CA TYR A 153 11.37 3.38 -5.13
C TYR A 153 10.53 4.45 -5.82
N LEU A 154 9.59 5.07 -5.11
CA LEU A 154 8.71 6.11 -5.65
C LEU A 154 9.49 7.36 -6.06
N GLU A 155 10.41 7.83 -5.22
CA GLU A 155 11.29 8.97 -5.53
C GLU A 155 12.12 8.71 -6.79
N ASN A 156 12.78 7.56 -6.87
CA ASN A 156 13.58 7.21 -8.05
C ASN A 156 12.72 7.08 -9.32
N LYS A 157 11.47 6.65 -9.20
CA LYS A 157 10.58 6.48 -10.36
C LYS A 157 9.98 7.80 -10.84
N TYR A 158 9.60 8.67 -9.91
CA TYR A 158 8.82 9.88 -10.20
C TYR A 158 9.62 11.17 -10.21
N LEU A 159 10.74 11.24 -9.49
CA LEU A 159 11.59 12.43 -9.44
C LEU A 159 12.80 12.34 -10.38
N ALA A 160 13.28 11.12 -10.68
CA ALA A 160 14.40 10.95 -11.62
C ALA A 160 14.01 11.15 -13.10
N ALA A 161 12.73 11.38 -13.39
CA ALA A 161 12.21 11.67 -14.73
C ALA A 161 12.21 13.19 -15.06
N ASN A 162 12.84 14.03 -14.23
CA ASN A 162 13.10 15.44 -14.50
C ASN A 162 14.58 15.68 -14.80
#